data_AF-A0A444HQP2-F1
#
_entry.id   AF-A0A444HQP2-F1
#
_cell.length_a   1.000
_cell.length_b   1.000
_cell.length_c   1.000
_cell.angle_alpha   90.00
_cell.angle_beta   90.00
_cell.angle_gamma   90.00
#
_symmetry.space_group_name_H-M   'P 1'
#
loop_
_entity.id
_entity.type
_entity.pdbx_description
1 polymer ?
#
loop_
_entity_poly.entity_id
_entity_poly.type
_entity_poly.pdbx_seq_one_letter_code
_entity_poly.pdbx_strand_id
1 'polypeptide(L)' 'MLDSQSAHLMVLDSADLSHLRAILNTICCETGKPLRAPDTQEIAALLISLYRHGVADQNKLLSVGRLALVRKRRR' A
#
# COMPACT_ATOMS: atom_id res chain seq x y z
N MET A 1 16.05 -16.86 -26.73
CA MET A 1 14.64 -16.59 -26.37
C MET A 1 14.68 -15.83 -25.06
N LEU A 2 14.24 -14.57 -25.06
CA LEU A 2 14.13 -13.80 -23.83
C LEU A 2 12.84 -14.25 -23.17
N ASP A 3 12.96 -15.02 -22.09
CA ASP A 3 11.83 -15.33 -21.24
C ASP A 3 11.26 -14.00 -20.75
N SER A 4 10.15 -13.60 -21.36
CA SER A 4 9.31 -12.49 -20.93
C SER A 4 8.80 -12.80 -19.54
N GLN A 5 9.63 -12.57 -18.52
CA GLN A 5 9.23 -12.41 -17.13
C GLN A 5 8.42 -11.12 -17.02
N SER A 6 7.26 -11.14 -17.67
CA SER A 6 6.19 -10.21 -17.42
C SER A 6 5.82 -10.50 -15.98
N ALA A 7 6.32 -9.68 -15.04
CA ALA A 7 5.78 -9.66 -13.70
C ALA A 7 4.27 -9.52 -13.88
N HIS A 8 3.51 -10.60 -13.64
CA HIS A 8 2.06 -10.59 -13.76
C HIS A 8 1.55 -9.61 -12.71
N LEU A 9 1.44 -8.34 -13.10
CA LEU A 9 0.89 -7.30 -12.24
C LEU A 9 -0.55 -7.69 -11.98
N MET A 10 -0.86 -8.00 -10.72
CA MET A 10 -2.23 -8.29 -10.33
C MET A 10 -3.13 -7.15 -10.79
N VAL A 11 -4.18 -7.49 -11.54
CA VAL A 11 -5.24 -6.55 -11.87
C VAL A 11 -6.03 -6.32 -10.59
N LEU A 12 -6.16 -5.07 -10.18
CA LEU A 12 -6.95 -4.71 -9.00
C LEU A 12 -8.43 -4.75 -9.34
N ASP A 13 -9.19 -5.57 -8.63
CA ASP A 13 -10.64 -5.52 -8.65
C ASP A 13 -11.20 -4.60 -7.55
N SER A 14 -12.52 -4.52 -7.46
CA SER A 14 -13.20 -3.67 -6.46
C SER A 14 -13.01 -4.19 -5.03
N ALA A 15 -12.86 -5.50 -4.83
CA ALA A 15 -12.61 -6.10 -3.53
C ALA A 15 -11.18 -5.79 -3.08
N ASP A 16 -10.20 -5.87 -3.98
CA ASP A 16 -8.81 -5.49 -3.74
C ASP A 16 -8.71 -4.02 -3.32
N LEU A 17 -9.37 -3.12 -4.06
CA LEU A 17 -9.40 -1.69 -3.73
C LEU A 17 -10.07 -1.42 -2.38
N SER A 18 -11.13 -2.17 -2.04
CA SER A 18 -11.79 -2.09 -0.73
C SER A 18 -10.85 -2.53 0.39
N HIS A 19 -10.12 -3.64 0.19
CA HIS A 19 -9.14 -4.16 1.14
C HIS A 19 -8.00 -3.15 1.35
N LEU A 20 -7.39 -2.63 0.28
CA LEU A 20 -6.33 -1.63 0.34
C LEU A 20 -6.80 -0.35 1.05
N ARG A 21 -8.06 0.05 0.82
CA ARG A 21 -8.65 1.20 1.50
C ARG A 21 -8.88 0.94 3.00
N ALA A 22 -9.26 -0.26 3.40
CA ALA A 22 -9.38 -0.63 4.80
C ALA A 22 -8.02 -0.51 5.52
N ILE A 23 -6.96 -1.05 4.91
CA ILE A 23 -5.58 -0.94 5.43
C ILE A 23 -5.16 0.53 5.56
N LEU A 24 -5.39 1.33 4.52
CA LEU A 24 -5.03 2.74 4.54
C LEU A 24 -5.79 3.50 5.63
N ASN A 25 -7.08 3.21 5.83
CA ASN A 25 -7.89 3.79 6.90
C ASN A 25 -7.32 3.44 8.28
N THR A 26 -6.93 2.17 8.51
CA THR A 26 -6.29 1.76 9.77
C THR A 26 -5.02 2.57 10.04
N ILE A 27 -4.15 2.73 9.05
CA ILE A 27 -2.94 3.53 9.17
C ILE A 27 -3.27 5.01 9.44
N CYS A 28 -4.29 5.58 8.79
CA CYS A 28 -4.73 6.95 9.06
C CYS A 28 -5.21 7.13 10.51
N CYS A 29 -6.04 6.20 11.00
CA CYS A 29 -6.54 6.21 12.37
C CYS A 29 -5.42 6.14 13.40
N GLU A 30 -4.43 5.27 13.20
CA GLU A 30 -3.27 5.14 14.10
C GLU A 30 -2.39 6.40 14.15
N THR A 31 -2.42 7.19 13.09
CA THR A 31 -1.46 8.27 12.88
C THR A 31 -2.08 9.66 13.02
N GLY A 32 -3.40 9.72 13.12
CA GLY A 32 -4.19 10.95 13.14
C GLY A 32 -4.12 11.73 11.83
N LYS A 33 -3.58 11.15 10.74
CA LYS A 33 -3.43 11.85 9.47
C LYS A 33 -4.69 11.70 8.62
N PRO A 34 -5.14 12.76 7.93
CA PRO A 34 -6.28 12.65 7.04
C PRO A 34 -5.93 11.82 5.81
N LEU A 35 -6.94 11.16 5.24
CA LEU A 35 -6.78 10.31 4.04
C LEU A 35 -6.18 11.06 2.85
N ARG A 36 -6.44 12.38 2.79
CA ARG A 36 -6.00 13.28 1.72
C ARG A 36 -4.65 13.96 1.99
N ALA A 37 -3.98 13.65 3.11
CA ALA A 37 -2.63 14.16 3.33
C ALA A 37 -1.67 13.63 2.24
N PRO A 38 -0.70 14.43 1.77
CA PRO A 38 0.30 13.98 0.79
C PRO A 38 1.02 12.71 1.22
N ASP A 39 1.36 12.61 2.52
CA ASP A 39 1.99 11.42 3.10
C ASP A 39 1.12 10.18 2.98
N THR A 40 -0.19 10.33 3.15
CA THR A 40 -1.14 9.22 3.05
C THR A 40 -1.32 8.77 1.60
N GLN A 41 -1.30 9.71 0.65
CA GLN A 41 -1.39 9.38 -0.78
C GLN A 41 -0.18 8.58 -1.26
N GLU A 42 1.02 8.91 -0.78
CA GLU A 42 2.22 8.13 -1.08
C GLU A 42 2.17 6.73 -0.47
N ILE A 43 1.64 6.60 0.76
CA ILE A 43 1.41 5.28 1.36
C ILE A 43 0.39 4.49 0.54
N ALA A 44 -0.68 5.11 0.06
CA ALA A 44 -1.64 4.46 -0.82
C ALA A 44 -1.00 3.94 -2.11
N ALA A 45 -0.16 4.75 -2.75
CA ALA A 45 0.59 4.35 -3.95
C ALA A 45 1.55 3.18 -3.67
N LEU A 46 2.21 3.19 -2.52
CA LEU A 46 3.08 2.09 -2.07
C LEU A 46 2.28 0.80 -1.86
N LEU A 47 1.14 0.86 -1.15
CA LEU A 47 0.29 -0.30 -0.90
C LEU A 47 -0.25 -0.90 -2.21
N ILE A 48 -0.68 -0.06 -3.14
CA ILE A 48 -1.11 -0.48 -4.48
C ILE A 48 0.02 -1.18 -5.22
N SER A 49 1.22 -0.60 -5.22
CA SER A 49 2.39 -1.21 -5.88
C SER A 49 2.71 -2.59 -5.32
N LEU A 50 2.78 -2.71 -3.99
CA LEU A 50 3.05 -3.97 -3.29
C LEU A 50 1.99 -5.03 -3.62
N TYR A 51 0.72 -4.65 -3.61
CA TYR A 51 -0.37 -5.57 -3.95
C TYR A 51 -0.26 -6.10 -5.37
N ARG A 52 0.04 -5.21 -6.33
CA ARG A 52 0.24 -5.60 -7.74
C ARG A 52 1.45 -6.52 -7.93
N HIS A 53 2.42 -6.47 -7.03
CA HIS A 53 3.55 -7.39 -6.97
C HIS A 53 3.26 -8.70 -6.20
N GLY A 54 2.01 -8.94 -5.82
CA GLY A 54 1.56 -10.17 -5.15
C GLY A 54 1.60 -10.12 -3.62
N VAL A 55 1.85 -8.95 -3.02
CA VAL A 55 1.79 -8.80 -1.55
C VAL A 55 0.37 -8.49 -1.13
N ALA A 56 -0.45 -9.54 -0.97
CA ALA A 56 -1.84 -9.43 -0.51
C ALA A 56 -2.01 -9.65 1.00
N ASP A 57 -0.94 -9.98 1.73
CA ASP A 57 -0.99 -10.20 3.18
C ASP A 57 -1.21 -8.87 3.93
N GLN A 58 -2.32 -8.79 4.67
CA GLN A 58 -2.73 -7.60 5.40
C GLN A 58 -1.69 -7.14 6.43
N ASN A 59 -1.07 -8.07 7.16
CA ASN A 59 -0.11 -7.74 8.21
C ASN A 59 1.20 -7.19 7.62
N LYS A 60 1.66 -7.74 6.49
CA LYS A 60 2.80 -7.22 5.74
C LYS A 60 2.52 -5.81 5.22
N LEU A 61 1.35 -5.60 4.61
CA LEU A 61 0.93 -4.30 4.09
C LEU A 61 0.84 -3.23 5.20
N LEU A 62 0.24 -3.57 6.35
CA LEU A 62 0.23 -2.69 7.53
C LEU A 62 1.64 -2.37 8.03
N SER A 63 2.50 -3.39 8.14
CA SER A 63 3.87 -3.21 8.64
C SER A 63 4.70 -2.29 7.75
N VAL A 64 4.61 -2.49 6.42
CA VAL A 64 5.32 -1.64 5.45
C VAL A 64 4.74 -0.22 5.41
N GLY A 65 3.41 -0.08 5.47
CA GLY A 65 2.74 1.23 5.52
C GLY A 65 3.15 2.04 6.75
N ARG A 66 3.19 1.41 7.93
CA ARG A 66 3.69 2.04 9.17
C ARG A 66 5.17 2.42 9.05
N LEU A 67 6.01 1.54 8.51
CA LEU A 67 7.44 1.80 8.33
C LEU A 67 7.70 2.99 7.39
N ALA A 68 6.97 3.07 6.27
CA ALA A 68 7.07 4.16 5.31
C ALA A 68 6.74 5.52 5.96
N LEU A 69 5.72 5.54 6.81
CA LEU A 69 5.35 6.73 7.57
C LEU A 69 6.43 7.16 8.57
N VAL A 70 7.00 6.21 9.33
CA VAL A 70 8.08 6.48 10.30
C VAL A 70 9.31 7.04 9.59
N ARG A 71 9.68 6.48 8.43
CA ARG A 71 10.79 6.98 7.61
C ARG A 71 10.56 8.41 7.14
N LYS A 72 9.33 8.78 6.80
CA LYS A 72 8.98 10.15 6.42
C LYS A 72 9.07 11.16 7.55
N ARG A 73 8.74 10.79 8.79
CA ARG A 73 8.93 11.68 9.96
C ARG A 73 10.40 12.04 10.23
N ARG A 74 11.35 11.31 9.65
CA ARG A 74 12.80 11.53 9.82
C ARG A 74 13.48 12.26 8.66
N ARG A 75 12.73 12.59 7.59
CA ARG A 75 13.20 13.46 6.50
C ARG A 75 12.66 14.85 6.71
#